data_AF-A0AAN6TQG3-F1
#
_entry.id   AF-A0AAN6TQG3-F1
#
_cell.length_a   1.000
_cell.length_b   1.000
_cell.length_c   1.000
_cell.angle_alpha   90.00
_cell.angle_beta   90.00
_cell.angle_gamma   90.00
#
_symmetry.space_group_name_H-M   'P 1'
#
loop_
_entity.id
_entity.type
_entity.pdbx_description
1 polymer ?
#
loop_
_entity_poly.entity_id
_entity_poly.type
_entity_poly.pdbx_seq_one_letter_code
_entity_poly.pdbx_strand_id
1 'polypeptide(L)'
;MSTQSSTNIEPLHRQRIKGREILVTEDPRLHLVWIHDRIFIKPIPRYLLSHRSWEDFLLPKPPVRGTRQENAQRAAAGYLRSYCYLIQHESDFDIAKQDHLRLVPRHVELSRLNFYAPFLFGKFNFQKPHGQYSDYFARFYGPLLFAFAVASTVLSSLQVEMASVCRWTSTLILVATVLIALGVWLLWLWLFCDECLYALKRRARKRREILSHSDC
;
A
#
# COMPACT_ATOMS: atom_id res chain seq x y z
N MET A 1 12.25 5.18 28.70
CA MET A 1 11.31 6.27 28.39
C MET A 1 11.09 6.30 26.88
N SER A 2 9.86 6.14 26.39
CA SER A 2 9.53 6.31 24.96
C SER A 2 9.44 7.80 24.65
N THR A 3 10.15 8.27 23.63
CA THR A 3 10.05 9.67 23.15
C THR A 3 8.63 9.95 22.66
N GLN A 4 7.97 10.96 23.25
CA GLN A 4 6.66 11.43 22.78
C GLN A 4 6.85 12.18 21.47
N SER A 5 6.65 11.48 20.35
CA SER A 5 6.67 12.08 19.03
C SER A 5 5.24 12.24 18.52
N SER A 6 4.83 13.49 18.26
CA SER A 6 3.51 13.82 17.70
C SER A 6 3.31 13.33 16.27
N THR A 7 4.38 12.90 15.61
CA THR A 7 4.38 12.29 14.27
C THR A 7 4.31 10.77 14.31
N ASN A 8 4.36 10.14 15.49
CA ASN A 8 4.33 8.69 15.66
C ASN A 8 2.87 8.17 15.75
N ILE A 9 2.03 8.59 14.81
CA ILE A 9 0.66 8.08 14.65
C ILE A 9 0.66 7.22 13.39
N GLU A 10 0.38 5.94 13.57
CA GLU A 10 0.39 4.97 12.47
C GLU A 10 -1.01 4.83 11.87
N PRO A 11 -1.12 4.62 10.53
CA PRO A 11 -2.38 4.48 9.83
C PRO A 11 -3.19 3.26 10.29
N LEU A 12 -4.52 3.30 10.10
CA LEU A 12 -5.46 2.30 10.63
C LEU A 12 -5.15 0.86 10.19
N HIS A 13 -4.79 0.65 8.92
CA HIS A 13 -4.39 -0.65 8.40
C HIS A 13 -3.14 -1.18 9.12
N ARG A 14 -2.17 -0.30 9.44
CA ARG A 14 -0.99 -0.68 10.21
C ARG A 14 -1.31 -1.00 11.67
N GLN A 15 -2.28 -0.30 12.27
CA GLN A 15 -2.74 -0.65 13.62
C GLN A 15 -3.27 -2.09 13.62
N ARG A 16 -4.07 -2.48 12.63
CA ARG A 16 -4.53 -3.88 12.47
C ARG A 16 -3.39 -4.86 12.23
N ILE A 17 -2.40 -4.50 11.40
CA ILE A 17 -1.21 -5.35 11.16
C ILE A 17 -0.42 -5.56 12.45
N LYS A 18 -0.34 -4.56 13.33
CA LYS A 18 0.28 -4.67 14.65
C LYS A 18 -0.55 -5.50 15.65
N GLY A 19 -1.64 -6.12 15.20
CA GLY A 19 -2.55 -6.90 16.03
C GLY A 19 -3.41 -6.04 16.96
N ARG A 20 -3.55 -4.73 16.68
CA ARG A 20 -4.36 -3.84 17.53
C ARG A 20 -5.83 -3.87 17.10
N GLU A 21 -6.70 -4.17 18.04
CA GLU A 21 -8.13 -3.98 17.94
C GLU A 21 -8.47 -2.49 18.04
N ILE A 22 -9.22 -1.98 17.07
CA ILE A 22 -9.64 -0.58 17.05
C ILE A 22 -10.98 -0.49 17.77
N LEU A 23 -11.01 0.22 18.89
CA LEU A 23 -12.22 0.43 19.70
C LEU A 23 -12.70 1.88 19.59
N VAL A 24 -14.00 2.05 19.39
CA VAL A 24 -14.64 3.36 19.32
C VAL A 24 -14.82 3.90 20.74
N THR A 25 -14.46 5.17 20.97
CA THR A 25 -14.65 5.84 22.26
C THR A 25 -15.27 7.22 22.06
N GLU A 26 -16.15 7.68 22.93
CA GLU A 26 -16.60 9.07 22.91
C GLU A 26 -15.73 10.00 23.77
N ASP A 27 -14.89 9.43 24.65
CA ASP A 27 -14.02 10.19 25.53
C ASP A 27 -12.81 10.75 24.74
N PRO A 28 -12.66 12.09 24.64
CA PRO A 28 -11.52 12.69 23.96
C PRO A 28 -10.17 12.36 24.64
N ARG A 29 -10.14 12.04 25.93
CA ARG A 29 -8.92 11.69 26.66
C ARG A 29 -8.32 10.36 26.23
N LEU A 30 -9.17 9.47 25.69
CA LEU A 30 -8.76 8.14 25.23
C LEU A 30 -8.40 8.12 23.75
N HIS A 31 -8.62 9.20 23.00
CA HIS A 31 -8.30 9.24 21.58
C HIS A 31 -6.79 9.00 21.33
N LEU A 32 -6.46 7.96 20.56
CA LEU A 32 -5.11 7.46 20.28
C LEU A 32 -4.37 6.84 21.47
N VAL A 33 -5.03 6.68 22.62
CA VAL A 33 -4.46 5.92 23.73
C VAL A 33 -4.55 4.45 23.39
N TRP A 34 -3.43 3.75 23.53
CA TRP A 34 -3.39 2.29 23.40
C TRP A 34 -3.23 1.64 24.77
N ILE A 35 -3.95 0.56 24.98
CA ILE A 35 -3.85 -0.28 26.17
C ILE A 35 -3.78 -1.71 25.66
N HIS A 36 -2.64 -2.37 25.88
CA HIS A 36 -2.38 -3.74 25.41
C HIS A 36 -2.51 -3.85 23.88
N ASP A 37 -3.43 -4.70 23.43
CA ASP A 37 -3.79 -4.97 22.04
C ASP A 37 -4.92 -4.07 21.54
N ARG A 38 -5.33 -3.03 22.28
CA ARG A 38 -6.44 -2.17 21.92
C ARG A 38 -5.99 -0.73 21.71
N ILE A 39 -6.54 -0.09 20.69
CA ILE A 39 -6.39 1.35 20.46
C ILE A 39 -7.77 2.01 20.46
N PHE A 40 -7.92 3.02 21.29
CA PHE A 40 -9.17 3.77 21.40
C PHE A 40 -9.14 4.94 20.41
N ILE A 41 -10.14 5.00 19.54
CA ILE A 41 -10.25 6.06 18.53
C ILE A 41 -11.65 6.66 18.62
N LYS A 42 -11.68 7.95 18.95
CA LYS A 42 -12.91 8.74 18.92
C LYS A 42 -13.38 8.99 17.49
N PRO A 43 -14.66 8.75 17.13
CA PRO A 43 -15.20 9.01 15.79
C PRO A 43 -15.25 10.51 15.49
N ILE A 44 -15.08 10.89 14.22
CA ILE A 44 -15.07 12.30 13.83
C ILE A 44 -16.45 12.92 14.10
N PRO A 45 -16.54 13.96 14.95
CA PRO A 45 -17.79 14.66 15.16
C PRO A 45 -18.31 15.30 13.87
N ARG A 46 -19.61 15.16 13.58
CA ARG A 46 -20.22 15.65 12.33
C ARG A 46 -20.05 17.15 12.11
N TYR A 47 -20.01 17.93 13.20
CA TYR A 47 -19.78 19.38 13.11
C TYR A 47 -18.37 19.72 12.61
N LEU A 48 -17.37 18.86 12.81
CA LEU A 48 -16.03 19.04 12.22
C LEU A 48 -15.98 18.71 10.73
N LEU A 49 -17.03 18.14 10.15
CA LEU A 49 -17.12 17.84 8.72
C LEU A 49 -18.07 18.80 7.98
N SER A 50 -18.73 19.70 8.70
CA SER A 50 -19.66 20.68 8.14
C SER A 50 -18.96 22.01 7.90
N HIS A 51 -19.03 22.52 6.67
CA HIS A 51 -18.46 23.82 6.31
C HIS A 51 -19.05 24.98 7.13
N ARG A 52 -20.37 25.00 7.33
CA ARG A 52 -21.04 26.07 8.10
C ARG A 52 -20.53 26.13 9.54
N SER A 53 -20.30 24.97 10.15
CA SER A 53 -19.74 24.89 11.49
C SER A 53 -18.31 25.42 11.54
N TRP A 54 -17.53 25.21 10.48
CA TRP A 54 -16.18 25.80 10.39
C TRP A 54 -16.22 27.32 10.28
N GLU A 55 -17.17 27.88 9.54
CA GLU A 55 -17.35 29.34 9.46
C GLU A 55 -17.72 29.93 10.83
N ASP A 56 -18.50 29.21 11.61
CA ASP A 56 -18.91 29.66 12.94
C ASP A 56 -17.82 29.51 14.01
N PHE A 57 -17.00 28.45 13.94
CA PHE A 57 -16.01 28.13 14.97
C PHE A 57 -14.56 28.52 14.61
N LEU A 58 -14.15 28.44 13.35
CA LEU A 58 -12.76 28.60 12.90
C LEU A 58 -12.48 29.99 12.29
N LEU A 59 -13.46 30.65 11.66
CA LEU A 59 -13.23 31.97 11.07
C LEU A 59 -13.12 33.06 12.15
N PRO A 60 -12.24 34.07 11.97
CA PRO A 60 -12.18 35.22 12.87
C PRO A 60 -13.46 36.07 12.72
N LYS A 61 -14.28 36.15 13.77
CA LYS A 61 -15.36 37.14 13.87
C LYS A 61 -14.90 38.29 14.78
N PRO A 62 -14.92 39.56 14.34
CA PRO A 62 -14.66 40.71 15.20
C PRO A 62 -15.91 41.13 16.02
N PRO A 63 -15.75 41.79 17.19
CA PRO A 63 -14.49 42.14 17.85
C PRO A 63 -14.12 41.15 18.99
N VAL A 64 -12.81 40.87 19.09
CA VAL A 64 -12.09 40.15 20.17
C VAL A 64 -12.41 38.65 20.34
N ARG A 65 -11.49 37.82 19.83
CA ARG A 65 -11.41 36.39 20.17
C ARG A 65 -11.03 36.24 21.64
N GLY A 66 -11.87 35.59 22.43
CA GLY A 66 -11.48 35.12 23.77
C GLY A 66 -10.54 33.91 23.66
N THR A 67 -9.66 33.73 24.65
CA THR A 67 -8.72 32.58 24.76
C THR A 67 -9.39 31.22 24.58
N ARG A 68 -10.67 31.12 24.98
CA ARG A 68 -11.49 29.90 24.84
C ARG A 68 -11.74 29.50 23.38
N GLN A 69 -12.02 30.45 22.49
CA GLN A 69 -12.31 30.16 21.08
C GLN A 69 -11.03 29.70 20.38
N GLU A 70 -9.91 30.35 20.64
CA GLU A 70 -8.61 29.99 20.07
C GLU A 70 -8.16 28.60 20.51
N ASN A 71 -8.36 28.25 21.79
CA ASN A 71 -8.09 26.92 22.29
C ASN A 71 -8.97 25.86 21.63
N ALA A 72 -10.26 26.16 21.42
CA ALA A 72 -11.17 25.26 20.70
C ALA A 72 -10.75 25.06 19.24
N GLN A 73 -10.33 26.13 18.54
CA GLN A 73 -9.81 26.05 17.18
C GLN A 73 -8.55 25.18 17.10
N ARG A 74 -7.59 25.40 18.02
CA ARG A 74 -6.37 24.60 18.10
C ARG A 74 -6.67 23.14 18.45
N ALA A 75 -7.62 22.87 19.33
CA ALA A 75 -8.04 21.52 19.67
C ALA A 75 -8.70 20.80 18.49
N ALA A 76 -9.60 21.47 17.77
CA ALA A 76 -10.23 20.94 16.56
C ALA A 76 -9.20 20.65 15.46
N ALA A 77 -8.26 21.57 15.22
CA ALA A 77 -7.17 21.36 14.28
C ALA A 77 -6.25 20.21 14.71
N GLY A 78 -5.87 20.13 15.99
CA GLY A 78 -5.06 19.02 16.51
C GLY A 78 -5.76 17.66 16.37
N TYR A 79 -7.07 17.62 16.56
CA TYR A 79 -7.89 16.42 16.38
C TYR A 79 -8.04 16.01 14.91
N LEU A 80 -8.19 16.96 13.98
CA LEU A 80 -8.20 16.63 12.55
C LEU A 80 -6.81 16.16 12.08
N ARG A 81 -5.74 16.66 12.70
CA ARG A 81 -4.37 16.25 12.41
C ARG A 81 -4.16 14.76 12.66
N SER A 82 -4.66 14.23 13.79
CA SER A 82 -4.54 12.79 14.07
C SER A 82 -5.22 11.94 13.00
N TYR A 83 -6.39 12.37 12.53
CA TYR A 83 -7.12 11.69 11.46
C TYR A 83 -6.37 11.67 10.13
N CYS A 84 -5.63 12.74 9.80
CA CYS A 84 -4.76 12.74 8.62
C CYS A 84 -3.61 11.71 8.72
N TYR A 85 -3.16 11.35 9.92
CA TYR A 85 -2.17 10.28 10.09
C TYR A 85 -2.82 8.89 10.13
N LEU A 86 -4.05 8.78 10.66
CA LEU A 86 -4.81 7.53 10.71
C LEU A 86 -5.28 7.08 9.31
N ILE A 87 -5.68 8.03 8.47
CA ILE A 87 -6.26 7.77 7.14
C ILE A 87 -5.30 8.31 6.07
N GLN A 88 -4.34 7.48 5.64
CA GLN A 88 -3.37 7.84 4.60
C GLN A 88 -3.67 7.15 3.26
N HIS A 89 -4.36 6.01 3.30
CA HIS A 89 -4.71 5.20 2.14
C HIS A 89 -6.21 5.00 2.03
N GLU A 90 -6.67 4.63 0.83
CA GLU A 90 -8.07 4.24 0.59
C GLU A 90 -8.49 3.05 1.46
N SER A 91 -7.59 2.08 1.67
CA SER A 91 -7.84 0.96 2.58
C SER A 91 -8.07 1.40 4.03
N ASP A 92 -7.38 2.45 4.50
CA ASP A 92 -7.63 3.03 5.83
C ASP A 92 -9.00 3.68 5.91
N PHE A 93 -9.41 4.35 4.83
CA PHE A 93 -10.71 5.00 4.74
C PHE A 93 -11.85 3.97 4.74
N ASP A 94 -11.69 2.86 4.03
CA ASP A 94 -12.64 1.76 4.06
C ASP A 94 -12.73 1.16 5.46
N ILE A 95 -11.59 0.94 6.13
CA ILE A 95 -11.55 0.51 7.54
C ILE A 95 -12.32 1.48 8.43
N ALA A 96 -12.12 2.79 8.25
CA ALA A 96 -12.80 3.81 9.04
C ALA A 96 -14.32 3.85 8.81
N LYS A 97 -14.80 3.43 7.62
CA LYS A 97 -16.22 3.38 7.26
C LYS A 97 -16.94 2.11 7.66
N GLN A 98 -16.22 1.06 8.06
CA GLN A 98 -16.80 -0.22 8.44
C GLN A 98 -17.90 -0.07 9.51
N ASP A 99 -18.90 -0.94 9.42
CA ASP A 99 -20.16 -0.81 10.15
C ASP A 99 -20.02 -0.86 11.67
N HIS A 100 -19.00 -1.57 12.16
CA HIS A 100 -18.68 -1.68 13.59
C HIS A 100 -17.82 -0.53 14.12
N LEU A 101 -17.13 0.22 13.24
CA LEU A 101 -16.22 1.30 13.62
C LEU A 101 -16.84 2.68 13.44
N ARG A 102 -17.46 2.95 12.28
CA ARG A 102 -18.12 4.21 11.92
C ARG A 102 -17.34 5.46 12.37
N LEU A 103 -16.02 5.42 12.25
CA LEU A 103 -15.14 6.53 12.64
C LEU A 103 -15.36 7.75 11.74
N VAL A 104 -15.70 7.49 10.47
CA VAL A 104 -16.09 8.49 9.49
C VAL A 104 -17.54 8.24 9.07
N PRO A 105 -18.39 9.28 8.99
CA PRO A 105 -19.76 9.12 8.51
C PRO A 105 -19.81 8.56 7.07
N ARG A 106 -20.76 7.65 6.79
CA ARG A 106 -20.87 6.98 5.49
C ARG A 106 -20.99 7.92 4.29
N HIS A 107 -21.69 9.04 4.47
CA HIS A 107 -21.97 10.03 3.42
C HIS A 107 -20.76 10.92 3.09
N VAL A 108 -19.66 10.81 3.82
CA VAL A 108 -18.46 11.60 3.55
C VAL A 108 -17.59 10.84 2.58
N GLU A 109 -17.25 11.47 1.47
CA GLU A 109 -16.32 10.94 0.48
C GLU A 109 -14.87 11.24 0.87
N LEU A 110 -13.95 10.37 0.45
CA LEU A 110 -12.52 10.56 0.68
C LEU A 110 -12.05 11.90 0.11
N SER A 111 -12.53 12.28 -1.08
CA SER A 111 -12.26 13.56 -1.74
C SER A 111 -12.61 14.77 -0.87
N ARG A 112 -13.72 14.72 -0.12
CA ARG A 112 -14.11 15.81 0.79
C ARG A 112 -13.21 15.88 2.00
N LEU A 113 -12.80 14.74 2.57
CA LEU A 113 -11.82 14.72 3.65
C LEU A 113 -10.46 15.26 3.17
N ASN A 114 -10.10 14.94 1.93
CA ASN A 114 -8.86 15.39 1.29
C ASN A 114 -8.85 16.88 1.01
N PHE A 115 -9.99 17.48 0.69
CA PHE A 115 -10.10 18.92 0.51
C PHE A 115 -9.65 19.71 1.76
N TYR A 116 -9.89 19.17 2.95
CA TYR A 116 -9.51 19.80 4.20
C TYR A 116 -8.04 19.59 4.59
N ALA A 117 -7.36 18.59 4.03
CA ALA A 117 -5.98 18.25 4.39
C ALA A 117 -4.95 19.34 4.02
N PRO A 118 -4.98 19.95 2.82
CA PRO A 118 -4.10 21.07 2.47
C PRO A 118 -4.36 22.31 3.32
N PHE A 119 -5.64 22.61 3.57
CA PHE A 119 -6.06 23.81 4.31
C PHE A 119 -5.55 23.82 5.75
N LEU A 120 -5.41 22.65 6.37
CA LEU A 120 -5.02 22.54 7.77
C LEU A 120 -3.54 22.22 8.01
N PHE A 121 -2.87 21.46 7.13
CA PHE A 121 -1.57 20.84 7.47
C PHE A 121 -0.48 20.97 6.42
N GLY A 122 -0.71 21.68 5.31
CA GLY A 122 0.34 22.05 4.33
C GLY A 122 1.02 20.89 3.61
N LYS A 123 0.56 19.64 3.78
CA LYS A 123 1.06 18.45 3.10
C LYS A 123 -0.09 17.61 2.54
N PHE A 124 0.03 17.22 1.28
CA PHE A 124 -0.83 16.22 0.64
C PHE A 124 -0.40 14.83 1.13
N ASN A 125 -0.96 14.34 2.23
CA ASN A 125 -0.63 13.00 2.74
C ASN A 125 -1.58 11.95 2.15
N PHE A 126 -1.46 11.71 0.84
CA PHE A 126 -1.73 10.38 0.29
C PHE A 126 -0.39 9.80 -0.11
N GLN A 127 0.15 8.95 0.76
CA GLN A 127 1.26 8.10 0.39
C GLN A 127 0.68 7.18 -0.71
N LYS A 128 1.00 7.45 -1.98
CA LYS A 128 0.59 6.58 -3.08
C LYS A 128 0.94 5.13 -2.71
N PRO A 129 0.03 4.16 -2.92
CA PRO A 129 0.32 2.74 -2.74
C PRO A 129 1.68 2.43 -3.36
N HIS A 130 2.52 1.67 -2.65
CA HIS A 130 3.86 1.31 -3.13
C HIS A 130 3.78 0.86 -4.59
N GLY A 131 4.67 1.42 -5.41
CA GLY A 131 4.71 1.20 -6.85
C GLY A 131 4.62 -0.28 -7.20
N GLN A 132 3.54 -0.58 -7.91
CA GLN A 132 3.49 -1.52 -9.02
C GLN A 132 3.91 -2.95 -8.71
N TYR A 133 2.95 -3.71 -8.17
CA TYR A 133 2.78 -5.13 -8.52
C TYR A 133 3.01 -5.34 -10.04
N SER A 134 2.43 -4.46 -10.88
CA SER A 134 2.65 -4.40 -12.32
C SER A 134 4.11 -4.48 -12.79
N ASP A 135 5.08 -3.91 -12.08
CA ASP A 135 6.49 -3.90 -12.53
C ASP A 135 7.13 -5.27 -12.31
N TYR A 136 6.71 -5.98 -11.26
CA TYR A 136 7.06 -7.38 -11.05
C TYR A 136 6.42 -8.28 -12.12
N PHE A 137 5.14 -8.05 -12.46
CA PHE A 137 4.44 -8.88 -13.44
C PHE A 137 4.91 -8.62 -14.88
N ALA A 138 5.14 -7.37 -15.26
CA ALA A 138 5.62 -7.02 -16.60
C ALA A 138 6.96 -7.69 -16.93
N ARG A 139 7.84 -7.85 -15.94
CA ARG A 139 9.13 -8.53 -16.11
C ARG A 139 9.00 -10.04 -16.36
N PHE A 140 7.91 -10.64 -15.91
CA PHE A 140 7.65 -12.08 -16.05
C PHE A 140 6.76 -12.43 -17.26
N TYR A 141 5.88 -11.52 -17.68
CA TYR A 141 4.93 -11.75 -18.77
C TYR A 141 5.59 -11.92 -20.14
N GLY A 142 6.60 -11.10 -20.48
CA GLY A 142 7.28 -11.18 -21.78
C GLY A 142 7.88 -12.57 -22.05
N PRO A 143 8.70 -13.11 -21.12
CA PRO A 143 9.25 -14.44 -21.30
C PRO A 143 8.23 -15.58 -21.26
N LEU A 144 7.17 -15.44 -20.45
CA LEU A 144 6.10 -16.45 -20.37
C LEU A 144 5.35 -16.58 -21.70
N LEU A 145 5.07 -15.47 -22.38
CA LEU A 145 4.48 -15.47 -23.72
C LEU A 145 5.43 -16.05 -24.78
N PHE A 146 6.72 -15.77 -24.66
CA PHE A 146 7.72 -16.35 -25.56
C PHE A 146 7.79 -17.89 -25.42
N ALA A 147 7.82 -18.41 -24.20
CA ALA A 147 7.81 -19.85 -23.95
C ALA A 147 6.53 -20.51 -24.50
N PHE A 148 5.37 -19.86 -24.34
CA PHE A 148 4.12 -20.33 -24.93
C PHE A 148 4.16 -20.35 -26.46
N ALA A 149 4.73 -19.33 -27.11
CA ALA A 149 4.86 -19.26 -28.56
C ALA A 149 5.79 -20.35 -29.11
N VAL A 150 6.92 -20.61 -28.44
CA VAL A 150 7.83 -21.70 -28.80
C VAL A 150 7.14 -23.06 -28.65
N ALA A 151 6.47 -23.30 -27.52
CA ALA A 151 5.72 -24.54 -27.31
C ALA A 151 4.64 -24.73 -28.38
N SER A 152 3.86 -23.69 -28.70
CA SER A 152 2.85 -23.73 -29.75
C SER A 152 3.44 -24.07 -31.13
N THR A 153 4.60 -23.48 -31.46
CA THR A 153 5.31 -23.75 -32.72
C THR A 153 5.78 -25.20 -32.80
N VAL A 154 6.31 -25.75 -31.70
CA VAL A 154 6.73 -27.16 -31.61
C VAL A 154 5.52 -28.10 -31.70
N LEU A 155 4.42 -27.81 -31.02
CA LEU A 155 3.20 -28.60 -31.16
C LEU A 155 2.67 -28.58 -32.59
N SER A 156 2.78 -27.43 -33.27
CA SER A 156 2.37 -27.27 -34.67
C SER A 156 3.28 -28.05 -35.62
N SER A 157 4.60 -28.07 -35.39
CA SER A 157 5.51 -28.85 -36.23
C SER A 157 5.31 -30.36 -36.07
N LEU A 158 4.98 -30.83 -34.86
CA LEU A 158 4.66 -32.24 -34.60
C LEU A 158 3.39 -32.71 -35.32
N GLN A 159 2.40 -31.83 -35.52
CA GLN A 159 1.18 -32.15 -36.28
C GLN A 159 1.45 -32.31 -37.79
N VAL A 160 2.50 -31.68 -38.32
CA VAL A 160 2.85 -31.69 -39.74
C VAL A 160 3.59 -32.99 -40.14
N GLU A 161 4.22 -33.71 -39.21
CA GLU A 161 4.93 -34.97 -39.51
C GLU A 161 4.00 -36.16 -39.84
N MET A 162 2.69 -36.05 -39.58
CA MET A 162 1.72 -37.08 -39.96
C MET A 162 1.47 -37.14 -41.48
N ALA A 163 2.04 -36.22 -42.28
CA ALA A 163 1.96 -36.18 -43.73
C ALA A 163 3.36 -36.19 -44.37
N SER A 164 3.63 -37.22 -45.17
CA SER A 164 4.94 -37.73 -45.61
C SER A 164 5.83 -36.85 -46.52
N VAL A 165 7.09 -37.33 -46.65
CA VAL A 165 8.10 -37.17 -47.75
C VAL A 165 9.18 -36.09 -47.59
N CYS A 166 10.11 -36.28 -46.64
CA CYS A 166 11.57 -36.27 -46.83
C CYS A 166 12.24 -36.38 -45.45
N ARG A 167 12.68 -37.60 -45.09
CA ARG A 167 13.08 -37.92 -43.70
C ARG A 167 14.24 -37.08 -43.17
N TRP A 168 15.21 -36.72 -44.02
CA TRP A 168 16.41 -36.00 -43.60
C TRP A 168 16.17 -34.50 -43.40
N THR A 169 15.34 -33.86 -44.23
CA THR A 169 15.05 -32.43 -44.07
C THR A 169 14.12 -32.17 -42.88
N SER A 170 13.11 -33.03 -42.64
CA SER A 170 12.23 -32.95 -41.47
C SER A 170 13.02 -33.10 -40.17
N THR A 171 13.89 -34.11 -40.10
CA THR A 171 14.71 -34.35 -38.89
C THR A 171 15.68 -33.22 -38.62
N LEU A 172 16.31 -32.62 -39.65
CA LEU A 172 17.20 -31.47 -39.46
C LEU A 172 16.46 -30.23 -38.94
N ILE A 173 15.26 -29.95 -39.46
CA ILE A 173 14.45 -28.80 -39.02
C ILE A 173 13.93 -29.01 -37.59
N LEU A 174 13.51 -30.23 -37.26
CA LEU A 174 13.04 -30.57 -35.92
C LEU A 174 14.17 -30.49 -34.89
N VAL A 175 15.36 -31.02 -35.22
CA VAL A 175 16.53 -30.91 -34.36
C VAL A 175 16.96 -29.45 -34.19
N ALA A 176 16.97 -28.65 -35.26
CA ALA A 176 17.32 -27.24 -35.19
C ALA A 176 16.33 -26.44 -34.31
N THR A 177 15.03 -26.67 -34.47
CA THR A 177 13.99 -25.98 -33.66
C THR A 177 14.05 -26.38 -32.19
N VAL A 178 14.28 -27.65 -31.88
CA VAL A 178 14.47 -28.12 -30.50
C VAL A 178 15.72 -27.53 -29.87
N LEU A 179 16.84 -27.45 -30.60
CA LEU A 179 18.08 -26.86 -30.11
C LEU A 179 17.93 -25.35 -29.85
N ILE A 180 17.24 -24.62 -30.73
CA ILE A 180 16.95 -23.20 -30.54
C ILE A 180 16.02 -23.00 -29.34
N ALA A 181 14.97 -23.82 -29.20
CA ALA A 181 14.06 -23.78 -28.06
C ALA A 181 14.79 -24.05 -26.73
N LEU A 182 15.67 -25.06 -26.70
CA LEU A 182 16.53 -25.36 -25.55
C LEU A 182 17.46 -24.20 -25.22
N GLY A 183 18.08 -23.59 -26.24
CA GLY A 183 18.95 -22.43 -26.07
C GLY A 183 18.23 -21.25 -25.43
N VAL A 184 17.03 -20.92 -25.91
CA VAL A 184 16.25 -19.81 -25.33
C VAL A 184 15.72 -20.15 -23.93
N TRP A 185 15.34 -21.40 -23.68
CA TRP A 185 14.92 -21.83 -22.34
C TRP A 185 16.07 -21.76 -21.33
N LEU A 186 17.28 -22.16 -21.73
CA LEU A 186 18.48 -22.03 -20.90
C LEU A 186 18.85 -20.56 -20.63
N LEU A 187 18.74 -19.69 -21.64
CA LEU A 187 18.98 -18.25 -21.47
C LEU A 187 17.95 -17.62 -20.53
N TRP A 188 16.69 -18.04 -20.63
CA TRP A 188 15.64 -17.62 -19.71
C TRP A 188 15.91 -18.07 -18.27
N LEU A 189 16.25 -19.35 -18.08
CA LEU A 189 16.63 -19.86 -16.77
C LEU A 189 17.85 -19.16 -16.20
N TRP A 190 18.84 -18.84 -17.04
CA TRP A 190 20.02 -18.10 -16.61
C TRP A 190 19.65 -16.70 -16.12
N LEU A 191 18.81 -15.96 -16.86
CA LEU A 191 18.32 -14.64 -16.45
C LEU A 191 17.49 -14.71 -15.16
N PHE A 192 16.65 -15.73 -15.03
CA PHE A 192 15.82 -15.95 -13.85
C PHE A 192 16.67 -16.31 -12.62
N CYS A 193 17.68 -17.16 -12.79
CA CYS A 193 18.64 -17.53 -11.76
C CYS A 193 19.48 -16.33 -11.31
N ASP A 194 19.96 -15.50 -12.24
CA ASP A 194 20.73 -14.30 -11.93
C ASP A 194 19.91 -13.32 -11.08
N GLU A 195 18.69 -13.00 -11.51
CA GLU A 195 17.81 -12.10 -10.75
C GLU A 195 17.43 -12.69 -9.38
N CYS A 196 17.18 -14.00 -9.30
CA CYS A 196 16.95 -14.69 -8.03
C CYS A 196 18.18 -14.65 -7.13
N LEU A 197 19.39 -14.81 -7.69
CA LEU A 197 20.66 -14.71 -6.96
C LEU A 197 20.90 -13.29 -6.47
N TYR A 198 20.57 -12.26 -7.26
CA TYR A 198 20.63 -10.86 -6.83
C TYR A 198 19.64 -10.60 -5.69
N ALA A 199 18.40 -11.07 -5.80
CA ALA A 199 17.40 -10.95 -4.74
C ALA A 199 17.79 -11.72 -3.46
N LEU A 200 18.36 -12.91 -3.60
CA LEU A 200 18.87 -13.73 -2.49
C LEU A 200 20.09 -13.10 -1.83
N LYS A 201 21.09 -12.64 -2.60
CA LYS A 201 22.25 -11.90 -2.06
C LYS A 201 21.81 -10.65 -1.32
N ARG A 202 20.81 -9.93 -1.82
CA ARG A 202 20.24 -8.76 -1.14
C ARG A 202 19.59 -9.13 0.18
N ARG A 203 18.79 -10.22 0.21
CA ARG A 203 18.21 -10.75 1.46
C ARG A 203 19.28 -11.27 2.43
N ALA A 204 20.33 -11.92 1.95
CA ALA A 204 21.42 -12.44 2.76
C ALA A 204 22.24 -11.32 3.40
N ARG A 205 22.54 -10.24 2.67
CA ARG A 205 23.22 -9.05 3.21
C ARG A 205 22.42 -8.42 4.34
N LYS A 206 21.11 -8.24 4.13
CA LYS A 206 20.20 -7.69 5.14
C LYS A 206 20.09 -8.57 6.40
N ARG A 207 20.12 -9.90 6.27
CA ARG A 207 20.18 -10.82 7.43
C ARG A 207 21.49 -10.73 8.19
N ARG A 208 22.64 -10.59 7.50
CA ARG A 208 23.95 -10.41 8.16
C ARG A 208 24.04 -9.11 8.95
N GLU A 209 23.46 -8.02 8.42
CA GLU A 209 23.37 -6.74 9.14
C GLU A 209 22.51 -6.84 10.41
N ILE A 210 21.40 -7.58 10.37
CA ILE A 210 20.53 -7.80 11.54
C ILE A 210 21.22 -8.66 12.61
N LEU A 211 21.94 -9.72 12.20
CA LEU A 211 22.71 -10.57 13.11
C LEU A 211 23.89 -9.80 13.74
N SER A 212 24.62 -9.01 12.95
CA SER A 212 25.68 -8.12 13.43
C SER A 212 25.20 -7.09 14.47
N HIS A 213 23.93 -6.70 14.44
CA HIS A 213 23.36 -5.76 15.39
C HIS A 213 22.74 -6.45 16.62
N SER A 214 22.67 -7.78 16.62
CA SER A 214 22.16 -8.62 17.71
C SER A 214 23.27 -9.21 18.58
N ASP A 215 24.52 -9.23 18.10
CA ASP A 215 25.69 -9.78 18.79
C ASP A 215 26.53 -8.70 19.53
N CYS A 216 26.08 -7.44 19.54
CA CYS A 216 26.60 -6.32 20.36
C CYS A 216 25.59 -5.94 21.44
#